data_AF-A0A519U385-F1
#
_entry.id   AF-A0A519U385-F1
#
_cell.length_a   1.000
_cell.length_b   1.000
_cell.length_c   1.000
_cell.angle_alpha   90.00
_cell.angle_beta   90.00
_cell.angle_gamma   90.00
#
_symmetry.space_group_name_H-M   'P 1'
#
loop_
_entity.id
_entity.type
_entity.pdbx_description
1 polymer ?
#
loop_
_entity_poly.entity_id
_entity_poly.type
_entity_poly.pdbx_seq_one_letter_code
_entity_poly.pdbx_strand_id
1 'polypeptide(L)'
;MKNTFKLLSFFLLVFFSSCKKEIQERQDKTIFLTKPSGWLTSKYEQQVSGQWIDITSTITPFDADNLLIFDPWGGWAIHEGALKLPGNAQVPFSGEWSFEEYETKIQLKQGDRVANLMQIIELTENSFQVLVNDRGTTLRYTYKHP
;
A
#
# COMPACT_ATOMS: atom_id res chain seq x y z
N MET A 1 -24.72 -8.96 47.03
CA MET A 1 -25.13 -8.99 45.61
C MET A 1 -25.20 -7.61 44.91
N LYS A 2 -24.96 -6.47 45.58
CA LYS A 2 -25.02 -5.14 44.93
C LYS A 2 -23.70 -4.67 44.27
N ASN A 3 -22.56 -5.31 44.58
CA ASN A 3 -21.25 -4.89 44.07
C ASN A 3 -20.82 -5.61 42.78
N THR A 4 -21.41 -6.77 42.47
CA THR A 4 -21.11 -7.54 41.24
C THR A 4 -21.69 -6.89 39.98
N PHE A 5 -22.79 -6.13 40.10
CA PHE A 5 -23.41 -5.44 38.97
C PHE A 5 -22.58 -4.22 38.49
N LYS A 6 -21.79 -3.61 39.38
CA LYS A 6 -20.90 -2.50 39.04
C LYS A 6 -19.66 -2.95 38.24
N LEU A 7 -19.14 -4.15 38.51
CA LEU A 7 -17.99 -4.68 37.78
C LEU A 7 -18.33 -5.03 36.31
N LEU A 8 -19.54 -5.54 36.06
CA LEU A 8 -20.00 -5.91 34.72
C LEU A 8 -20.13 -4.67 33.80
N SER A 9 -20.56 -3.54 34.37
CA SER A 9 -20.73 -2.28 33.63
C SER A 9 -19.39 -1.67 33.21
N PHE A 10 -18.33 -1.84 34.01
CA PHE A 10 -16.99 -1.38 33.67
C PHE A 10 -16.34 -2.24 32.57
N PHE A 11 -16.59 -3.54 32.57
CA PHE A 11 -16.07 -4.45 31.54
C PHE A 11 -16.70 -4.20 30.15
N LEU A 12 -17.99 -3.83 30.09
CA LEU A 12 -18.67 -3.54 28.83
C LEU A 12 -18.13 -2.27 28.14
N LEU A 13 -17.73 -1.25 28.89
CA LEU A 13 -17.19 0.00 28.34
C LEU A 13 -15.84 -0.16 27.64
N VAL A 14 -15.01 -1.12 28.08
CA VAL A 14 -13.68 -1.37 27.48
C VAL A 14 -13.81 -1.97 26.08
N PHE A 15 -14.83 -2.81 25.83
CA PHE A 15 -15.03 -3.44 24.53
C PHE A 15 -15.48 -2.47 23.43
N PHE A 16 -16.25 -1.43 23.75
CA PHE A 16 -16.68 -0.45 22.74
C PHE A 16 -15.57 0.51 22.31
N SER A 17 -14.54 0.73 23.13
CA SER A 17 -13.41 1.59 22.75
C SER A 17 -12.48 0.95 21.73
N SER A 18 -12.36 -0.39 21.74
CA SER A 18 -11.45 -1.10 20.83
C SER A 18 -11.94 -1.06 19.37
N CYS A 19 -13.25 -1.18 19.16
CA CYS A 19 -13.84 -1.26 17.81
C CYS A 19 -13.76 0.09 17.06
N LYS A 20 -13.87 1.22 17.77
CA LYS A 20 -13.75 2.56 17.15
C LYS A 20 -12.32 2.83 16.65
N LYS A 21 -11.32 2.36 17.38
CA LYS A 21 -9.91 2.54 17.01
C LYS A 21 -9.59 1.80 15.72
N GLU A 22 -10.05 0.56 15.59
CA GLU A 22 -9.84 -0.26 14.39
C GLU A 22 -10.48 0.36 13.14
N ILE A 23 -11.71 0.88 13.26
CA ILE A 23 -12.38 1.56 12.13
C ILE A 23 -11.62 2.82 11.71
N GLN A 24 -11.15 3.62 12.67
CA GLN A 24 -10.39 4.83 12.38
C GLN A 24 -9.05 4.52 11.70
N GLU A 25 -8.29 3.55 12.23
CA GLU A 25 -7.01 3.12 11.64
C GLU A 25 -7.18 2.66 10.19
N ARG A 26 -8.28 1.94 9.90
CA ARG A 26 -8.65 1.51 8.55
C ARG A 26 -8.97 2.66 7.60
N GLN A 27 -9.74 3.64 8.09
CA GLN A 27 -10.04 4.84 7.31
C GLN A 27 -8.77 5.63 7.01
N ASP A 28 -7.88 5.79 8.00
CA ASP A 28 -6.61 6.50 7.84
C ASP A 28 -5.72 5.82 6.79
N LYS A 29 -5.60 4.48 6.81
CA LYS A 29 -4.84 3.74 5.79
C LYS A 29 -5.40 3.92 4.38
N THR A 30 -6.72 3.85 4.20
CA THR A 30 -7.34 4.10 2.90
C THR A 30 -7.04 5.52 2.42
N ILE A 31 -7.18 6.52 3.30
CA ILE A 31 -6.90 7.93 3.00
C ILE A 31 -5.43 8.12 2.59
N PHE A 32 -4.49 7.51 3.33
CA PHE A 32 -3.07 7.60 3.00
C PHE A 32 -2.77 6.93 1.65
N LEU A 33 -3.29 5.73 1.42
CA LEU A 33 -3.03 4.99 0.17
C LEU A 33 -3.57 5.73 -1.07
N THR A 34 -4.74 6.35 -0.96
CA THR A 34 -5.52 6.87 -2.10
C THR A 34 -5.30 8.36 -2.37
N LYS A 35 -4.15 8.90 -1.97
CA LYS A 35 -3.83 10.30 -2.22
C LYS A 35 -3.81 10.63 -3.72
N PRO A 36 -4.42 11.76 -4.15
CA PRO A 36 -4.51 12.13 -5.56
C PRO A 36 -3.17 12.33 -6.28
N SER A 37 -2.10 12.66 -5.55
CA SER A 37 -0.75 12.84 -6.10
C SER A 37 -0.11 11.53 -6.59
N GLY A 38 -0.66 10.38 -6.19
CA GLY A 38 -0.06 9.08 -6.45
C GLY A 38 1.25 8.86 -5.68
N TRP A 39 1.92 7.77 -6.04
CA TRP A 39 3.12 7.26 -5.39
C TRP A 39 4.23 7.06 -6.41
N LEU A 40 5.31 7.83 -6.25
CA LEU A 40 6.52 7.73 -7.06
C LEU A 40 7.52 6.81 -6.37
N THR A 41 8.14 5.89 -7.12
CA THR A 41 9.18 5.02 -6.56
C THR A 41 10.42 5.84 -6.21
N SER A 42 10.78 5.87 -4.93
CA SER A 42 11.95 6.59 -4.42
C SER A 42 13.13 5.69 -4.08
N LYS A 43 12.86 4.42 -3.79
CA LYS A 43 13.89 3.42 -3.46
C LYS A 43 13.41 2.02 -3.85
N TYR A 44 14.35 1.20 -4.30
CA TYR A 44 14.12 -0.18 -4.70
C TYR A 44 15.26 -1.06 -4.23
N GLU A 45 14.93 -2.07 -3.44
CA GLU A 45 15.90 -2.95 -2.78
C GLU A 45 15.54 -4.41 -3.01
N GLN A 46 16.56 -5.26 -3.10
CA GLN A 46 16.40 -6.70 -3.25
C GLN A 46 16.98 -7.41 -2.02
N GLN A 47 16.29 -8.45 -1.56
CA GLN A 47 16.83 -9.33 -0.53
C GLN A 47 17.78 -10.37 -1.16
N VAL A 48 19.04 -10.36 -0.76
CA VAL A 48 20.06 -11.32 -1.18
C VAL A 48 20.72 -11.89 0.07
N SER A 49 20.61 -13.21 0.26
CA SER A 49 21.19 -13.92 1.42
C SER A 49 20.83 -13.28 2.78
N GLY A 50 19.59 -12.79 2.91
CA GLY A 50 19.08 -12.16 4.13
C GLY A 50 19.42 -10.69 4.32
N GLN A 51 20.22 -10.10 3.42
CA GLN A 51 20.56 -8.67 3.43
C GLN A 51 19.78 -7.91 2.37
N TRP A 52 19.47 -6.64 2.65
CA TRP A 52 18.85 -5.74 1.69
C TRP A 52 19.94 -4.99 0.90
N ILE A 53 19.92 -5.14 -0.42
CA ILE A 53 20.82 -4.45 -1.33
C ILE A 53 20.02 -3.38 -2.07
N ASP A 54 20.47 -2.14 -2.01
CA ASP A 54 19.90 -1.04 -2.78
C ASP A 54 20.29 -1.18 -4.26
N ILE A 55 19.27 -1.36 -5.09
CA ILE A 55 19.37 -1.50 -6.53
C ILE A 55 18.58 -0.40 -7.24
N THR A 56 18.29 0.72 -6.57
CA THR A 56 17.51 1.83 -7.14
C THR A 56 18.11 2.34 -8.44
N SER A 57 19.44 2.32 -8.58
CA SER A 57 20.14 2.71 -9.80
C SER A 57 19.87 1.82 -11.02
N THR A 58 19.25 0.64 -10.85
CA THR A 58 18.86 -0.22 -11.96
C THR A 58 17.52 0.15 -12.57
N ILE A 59 16.73 1.00 -11.90
CA ILE A 59 15.47 1.51 -12.43
C ILE A 59 15.79 2.52 -13.54
N THR A 60 15.18 2.35 -14.71
CA THR A 60 15.37 3.31 -15.80
C THR A 60 14.74 4.66 -15.42
N PRO A 61 15.25 5.80 -15.91
CA PRO A 61 14.60 7.09 -15.66
C PRO A 61 13.13 7.12 -16.07
N PHE A 62 12.76 6.37 -17.12
CA PHE A 62 11.37 6.24 -17.57
C PHE A 62 10.50 5.47 -16.59
N ASP A 63 11.03 4.44 -15.95
CA ASP A 63 10.29 3.65 -14.96
C ASP A 63 10.19 4.38 -13.61
N ALA A 64 11.23 5.13 -13.25
CA ALA A 64 11.27 5.93 -12.03
C ALA A 64 10.26 7.08 -12.04
N ASP A 65 9.87 7.56 -13.23
CA ASP A 65 8.91 8.65 -13.43
C ASP A 65 7.45 8.15 -13.45
N ASN A 66 7.20 6.85 -13.38
CA ASN A 66 5.84 6.30 -13.33
C ASN A 66 5.20 6.56 -11.95
N LEU A 67 3.94 6.96 -11.94
CA LEU A 67 3.13 7.14 -10.74
C LEU A 67 2.22 5.94 -10.52
N LEU A 68 2.31 5.31 -9.35
CA LEU A 68 1.35 4.32 -8.88
C LEU A 68 0.18 5.05 -8.20
N ILE A 69 -1.03 4.85 -8.71
CA ILE A 69 -2.24 5.52 -8.23
C ILE A 69 -3.21 4.47 -7.71
N PHE A 70 -3.79 4.75 -6.54
CA PHE A 70 -4.91 4.03 -5.96
C PHE A 70 -6.08 4.99 -5.81
N ASP A 71 -7.24 4.62 -6.33
CA ASP A 71 -8.47 5.37 -6.10
C ASP A 71 -9.24 4.79 -4.88
N PRO A 72 -10.07 5.61 -4.20
CA PRO A 72 -10.81 5.18 -3.02
C PRO A 72 -11.98 4.24 -3.32
N TRP A 73 -12.29 3.99 -4.58
CA TRP A 73 -13.34 3.07 -5.03
C TRP A 73 -12.79 1.69 -5.40
N GLY A 74 -11.49 1.45 -5.20
CA GLY A 74 -10.86 0.15 -5.38
C GLY A 74 -10.18 -0.03 -6.73
N GLY A 75 -10.00 1.00 -7.56
CA GLY A 75 -9.18 0.91 -8.77
C GLY A 75 -7.72 1.33 -8.53
N TRP A 76 -6.80 0.71 -9.25
CA TRP A 76 -5.39 1.10 -9.28
C TRP A 76 -4.92 1.27 -10.72
N ALA A 77 -3.90 2.10 -10.90
CA ALA A 77 -3.26 2.32 -12.19
C ALA A 77 -1.79 2.70 -12.04
N ILE A 78 -1.01 2.41 -13.07
CA ILE A 78 0.31 3.01 -13.26
C ILE A 78 0.16 4.06 -14.34
N HIS A 79 0.41 5.32 -14.01
CA HIS A 79 0.43 6.42 -14.96
C HIS A 79 1.87 6.67 -15.39
N GLU A 80 2.11 6.69 -16.69
CA GLU A 80 3.40 7.06 -17.23
C GLU A 80 3.71 8.52 -16.98
N GLY A 81 4.94 8.79 -16.54
CA GLY A 81 5.41 10.14 -16.31
C GLY A 81 5.79 10.89 -17.58
N ALA A 82 6.09 12.17 -17.42
CA ALA A 82 6.36 13.10 -18.51
C ALA A 82 7.65 12.81 -19.30
N LEU A 83 8.57 12.00 -18.77
CA LEU A 83 9.81 11.65 -19.46
C LEU A 83 9.59 10.75 -20.68
N LYS A 84 8.46 10.02 -20.76
CA LYS A 84 8.15 9.13 -21.90
C LYS A 84 7.61 9.92 -23.11
N LEU A 85 8.52 10.60 -23.81
CA LEU A 85 8.28 11.31 -25.08
C LEU A 85 8.88 10.52 -26.26
N PRO A 86 8.31 10.60 -27.48
CA PRO A 86 7.10 11.32 -27.88
C PRO A 86 5.83 10.48 -27.67
N GLY A 87 4.88 10.99 -26.89
CA GLY A 87 3.60 10.34 -26.64
C GLY A 87 2.86 11.00 -25.49
N ASN A 88 1.53 10.98 -25.51
CA ASN A 88 0.75 11.36 -24.33
C ASN A 88 0.99 10.32 -23.23
N ALA A 89 0.97 10.74 -21.96
CA ALA A 89 1.02 9.83 -20.82
C ALA A 89 0.03 8.67 -21.01
N GLN A 90 0.53 7.43 -20.99
CA GLN A 90 -0.29 6.23 -21.09
C GLN A 90 -0.60 5.67 -19.71
N VAL A 91 -1.63 4.82 -19.66
CA VAL A 91 -1.94 3.97 -18.51
C VAL A 91 -1.59 2.52 -18.91
N PRO A 92 -0.32 2.10 -18.79
CA PRO A 92 0.12 0.79 -19.24
C PRO A 92 -0.51 -0.35 -18.44
N PHE A 93 -0.87 -0.10 -17.17
CA PHE A 93 -1.46 -1.09 -16.29
C PHE A 93 -2.53 -0.46 -15.42
N SER A 94 -3.65 -1.16 -15.26
CA SER A 94 -4.74 -0.79 -14.37
C SER A 94 -5.55 -2.01 -13.95
N GLY A 95 -6.28 -1.89 -12.86
CA GLY A 95 -7.21 -2.91 -12.41
C GLY A 95 -7.82 -2.58 -11.06
N GLU A 96 -8.10 -3.61 -10.27
CA GLU A 96 -8.74 -3.46 -8.95
C GLU A 96 -7.76 -3.78 -7.82
N TRP A 97 -7.92 -3.12 -6.67
CA TRP A 97 -7.14 -3.38 -5.46
C TRP A 97 -8.05 -3.59 -4.25
N SER A 98 -7.55 -4.37 -3.29
CA SER A 98 -8.19 -4.54 -1.98
C SER A 98 -7.14 -4.68 -0.89
N PHE A 99 -7.49 -4.28 0.34
CA PHE A 99 -6.73 -4.69 1.53
C PHE A 99 -7.05 -6.15 1.88
N GLU A 100 -6.02 -6.89 2.30
CA GLU A 100 -6.09 -8.27 2.77
C GLU A 100 -5.43 -8.40 4.14
N GLU A 101 -5.72 -9.50 4.85
CA GLU A 101 -5.08 -9.87 6.14
C GLU A 101 -5.03 -8.71 7.15
N TYR A 102 -6.19 -8.17 7.52
CA TYR A 102 -6.31 -7.01 8.43
C TYR A 102 -5.50 -5.80 7.94
N GLU A 103 -5.48 -5.58 6.62
CA GLU A 103 -4.85 -4.43 5.98
C GLU A 103 -3.33 -4.36 6.20
N THR A 104 -2.73 -5.55 6.29
CA THR A 104 -1.28 -5.72 6.26
C THR A 104 -0.79 -6.03 4.85
N LYS A 105 -1.71 -6.30 3.91
CA LYS A 105 -1.40 -6.56 2.51
C LYS A 105 -2.36 -5.83 1.58
N ILE A 106 -1.88 -5.53 0.38
CA ILE A 106 -2.67 -5.00 -0.74
C ILE A 106 -2.63 -6.04 -1.86
N GLN A 107 -3.80 -6.50 -2.27
CA GLN A 107 -3.95 -7.37 -3.42
C GLN A 107 -4.28 -6.55 -4.65
N LEU A 108 -3.45 -6.63 -5.69
CA LEU A 108 -3.76 -6.08 -7.01
C LEU A 108 -4.35 -7.17 -7.92
N LYS A 109 -5.39 -6.82 -8.66
CA LYS A 109 -6.02 -7.65 -9.70
C LYS A 109 -6.04 -6.89 -11.02
N GLN A 110 -5.93 -7.61 -12.13
CA GLN A 110 -6.08 -7.09 -13.48
C GLN A 110 -7.07 -7.98 -14.24
N GLY A 111 -8.32 -7.53 -14.32
CA GLY A 111 -9.45 -8.40 -14.70
C GLY A 111 -9.60 -9.56 -13.71
N ASP A 112 -9.82 -10.78 -14.22
CA ASP A 112 -9.97 -11.99 -13.38
C ASP A 112 -8.63 -12.52 -12.84
N ARG A 113 -7.50 -11.88 -13.16
CA ARG A 113 -6.16 -12.35 -12.75
C ARG A 113 -5.70 -11.62 -11.49
N VAL A 114 -5.29 -12.41 -10.50
CA VAL A 114 -4.51 -11.95 -9.35
C VAL A 114 -3.13 -11.55 -9.87
N ALA A 115 -2.79 -10.26 -9.81
CA ALA A 115 -1.54 -9.75 -10.34
C ALA A 115 -0.42 -9.87 -9.30
N ASN A 116 -0.46 -9.02 -8.26
CA ASN A 116 0.60 -8.91 -7.26
C ASN A 116 0.01 -8.74 -5.86
N LEU A 117 0.60 -9.43 -4.87
CA LEU A 117 0.32 -9.23 -3.46
C LEU A 117 1.46 -8.42 -2.84
N MET A 118 1.14 -7.23 -2.33
CA MET A 118 2.09 -6.33 -1.69
C MET A 118 1.92 -6.40 -0.18
N GLN A 119 2.94 -6.80 0.56
CA GLN A 119 2.91 -6.74 2.02
C GLN A 119 3.34 -5.35 2.48
N ILE A 120 2.49 -4.67 3.24
CA ILE A 120 2.73 -3.33 3.75
C ILE A 120 3.72 -3.41 4.92
N ILE A 121 4.85 -2.71 4.79
CA ILE A 121 5.80 -2.47 5.88
C ILE A 121 5.45 -1.16 6.58
N GLU A 122 5.17 -0.12 5.79
CA GLU A 122 4.84 1.21 6.26
C GLU A 122 3.80 1.83 5.32
N LEU A 123 2.78 2.46 5.89
CA LEU A 123 1.86 3.31 5.16
C LEU A 123 1.51 4.50 6.06
N THR A 124 2.12 5.64 5.74
CA THR A 124 1.88 6.93 6.40
C THR A 124 1.50 7.97 5.38
N GLU A 125 1.25 9.18 5.84
CA GLU A 125 0.95 10.32 4.97
C GLU A 125 2.05 10.60 3.93
N ASN A 126 3.31 10.24 4.18
CA ASN A 126 4.45 10.63 3.34
C ASN A 126 5.32 9.45 2.86
N SER A 127 5.02 8.24 3.31
CA SER A 127 5.84 7.06 3.05
C SER A 127 4.93 5.86 2.82
N PHE A 128 5.19 5.15 1.73
CA PHE A 128 4.57 3.88 1.45
C PHE A 128 5.66 2.85 1.13
N GLN A 129 5.82 1.86 2.00
CA GLN A 129 6.82 0.81 1.86
C GLN A 129 6.15 -0.55 1.77
N VAL A 130 6.53 -1.34 0.78
CA VAL A 130 5.98 -2.67 0.57
C VAL A 130 7.03 -3.71 0.24
N LEU A 131 6.75 -4.95 0.59
CA LEU A 131 7.42 -6.13 0.07
C LEU A 131 6.60 -6.75 -1.05
N VAL A 132 7.28 -7.15 -2.11
CA VAL A 132 6.70 -7.91 -3.23
C VAL A 132 7.56 -9.15 -3.44
N ASN A 133 6.92 -10.32 -3.57
CA ASN A 133 7.61 -11.54 -3.97
C ASN A 133 7.40 -11.76 -5.46
N ASP A 134 8.46 -11.63 -6.25
CA ASP A 134 8.44 -11.89 -7.69
C ASP A 134 9.39 -13.06 -8.01
N ARG A 135 8.82 -14.18 -8.49
CA ARG A 135 9.56 -15.38 -8.94
C ARG A 135 10.63 -15.87 -7.95
N GLY A 136 10.32 -15.83 -6.66
CA GLY A 136 11.24 -16.27 -5.59
C GLY A 136 12.25 -15.22 -5.13
N THR A 137 12.18 -14.00 -5.68
CA THR A 137 12.92 -12.84 -5.18
C THR A 137 12.00 -11.96 -4.34
N THR A 138 12.44 -11.61 -3.13
CA THR A 138 11.76 -10.61 -2.30
C THR A 138 12.34 -9.24 -2.58
N LEU A 139 11.47 -8.34 -2.98
CA LEU A 139 11.78 -6.96 -3.33
C LEU A 139 11.12 -6.02 -2.33
N ARG A 140 11.79 -4.93 -1.99
CA ARG A 140 11.24 -3.85 -1.19
C ARG A 140 11.18 -2.59 -2.03
N TYR A 141 9.98 -2.04 -2.14
CA TYR A 141 9.73 -0.76 -2.79
C TYR A 141 9.41 0.29 -1.72
N THR A 142 10.02 1.46 -1.83
CA THR A 142 9.67 2.65 -1.05
C THR A 142 9.16 3.73 -2.00
N TYR A 143 7.95 4.19 -1.76
CA TYR A 143 7.31 5.24 -2.52
C TYR A 143 7.13 6.50 -1.68
N LYS A 144 7.09 7.64 -2.36
CA LYS A 144 6.80 8.96 -1.81
C LYS A 144 5.85 9.70 -2.74
N HIS A 145 5.21 10.74 -2.24
CA HIS A 145 4.50 11.66 -3.12
C HIS A 145 5.52 12.47 -3.95
N PRO A 146 5.20 12.79 -5.22
CA PRO A 146 6.02 13.66 -6.05
C PRO A 146 6.15 15.08 -5.50
#